data_AF-A0A7J3PAS7-F1
#
_entry.id   AF-A0A7J3PAS7-F1
#
_cell.length_a   1.000
_cell.length_b   1.000
_cell.length_c   1.000
_cell.angle_alpha   90.00
_cell.angle_beta   90.00
_cell.angle_gamma   90.00
#
_symmetry.space_group_name_H-M   'P 1'
#
loop_
_entity.id
_entity.type
_entity.pdbx_description
1 polymer ?
#
loop_
_entity_poly.entity_id
_entity_poly.type
_entity_poly.pdbx_seq_one_letter_code
_entity_poly.pdbx_strand_id
1 'polypeptide(L)'
;MIKLRDEALEKSVELAEEMGLRWRVLEATPFYMREGIEKEGAVATYDLEIYLPYKNDWTEVGSYNVHRNKFVRSFGIKECRGREVWTGCCGFGTLRWAVAFLAQHGVEMERWPELVRTRMKQMPEVPRVVE
;
A
#
# COMPACT_ATOMS: atom_id res chain seq x y z
N MET A 1 -1.40 17.61 -3.52
CA MET A 1 -0.74 16.28 -3.47
C MET A 1 -0.79 15.66 -2.07
N ILE A 2 -0.40 16.38 -1.01
CA ILE A 2 -0.46 15.86 0.38
C ILE A 2 -1.86 15.30 0.70
N LYS A 3 -2.92 16.10 0.52
CA LYS A 3 -4.32 15.66 0.68
C LYS A 3 -4.65 14.37 -0.07
N LEU A 4 -4.27 14.25 -1.35
CA LEU A 4 -4.53 13.05 -2.15
C LEU A 4 -3.79 11.81 -1.61
N ARG A 5 -2.57 12.00 -1.11
CA ARG A 5 -1.80 10.92 -0.50
C ARG A 5 -2.46 10.48 0.81
N ASP A 6 -2.87 11.44 1.65
CA ASP A 6 -3.50 11.16 2.94
C ASP A 6 -4.85 10.44 2.75
N GLU A 7 -5.69 10.89 1.80
CA GLU A 7 -6.95 10.22 1.44
C GLU A 7 -6.72 8.78 0.91
N ALA A 8 -5.65 8.55 0.15
CA ALA A 8 -5.32 7.20 -0.32
C ALA A 8 -4.87 6.27 0.82
N LEU A 9 -4.11 6.80 1.78
CA LEU A 9 -3.70 6.09 2.99
C LEU A 9 -4.92 5.76 3.86
N GLU A 10 -5.78 6.74 4.12
CA GLU A 10 -7.01 6.59 4.91
C GLU A 10 -7.90 5.48 4.35
N LYS A 11 -8.19 5.50 3.05
CA LYS A 11 -8.96 4.42 2.38
C LYS A 11 -8.32 3.04 2.49
N SER A 12 -6.99 2.99 2.55
CA SER A 12 -6.28 1.70 2.68
C SER A 12 -6.33 1.18 4.11
N VAL A 13 -6.31 2.08 5.10
CA VAL A 13 -6.52 1.75 6.51
C VAL A 13 -7.96 1.27 6.73
N GLU A 14 -8.95 2.01 6.22
CA GLU A 14 -10.37 1.60 6.24
C GLU A 14 -10.55 0.19 5.66
N LEU A 15 -9.94 -0.07 4.50
CA LEU A 15 -9.99 -1.40 3.88
C LEU A 15 -9.35 -2.49 4.77
N ALA A 16 -8.23 -2.20 5.44
CA ALA A 16 -7.60 -3.15 6.36
C ALA A 16 -8.48 -3.43 7.59
N GLU A 17 -9.16 -2.40 8.11
CA GLU A 17 -10.12 -2.53 9.22
C GLU A 17 -11.35 -3.36 8.81
N GLU A 18 -11.96 -3.07 7.66
CA GLU A 18 -13.11 -3.82 7.15
C GLU A 18 -12.75 -5.29 6.84
N MET A 19 -11.49 -5.57 6.47
CA MET A 19 -10.97 -6.93 6.32
C MET A 19 -10.55 -7.57 7.65
N GLY A 20 -10.74 -6.90 8.79
CA GLY A 20 -10.39 -7.42 10.11
C GLY A 20 -8.91 -7.76 10.26
N LEU A 21 -8.03 -6.99 9.62
CA LEU A 21 -6.59 -7.22 9.63
C LEU A 21 -5.92 -6.45 10.76
N ARG A 22 -4.93 -7.05 11.41
CA ARG A 22 -4.02 -6.31 12.28
C ARG A 22 -3.02 -5.53 11.43
N TRP A 23 -3.08 -4.20 11.49
CA TRP A 23 -2.26 -3.28 10.69
C TRP A 23 -1.56 -2.22 11.54
N ARG A 24 -0.57 -1.54 10.96
CA ARG A 24 0.06 -0.32 11.50
C ARG A 24 0.54 0.58 10.36
N VAL A 25 0.67 1.88 10.63
CA VAL A 25 1.26 2.85 9.71
C VAL A 25 2.58 3.34 10.29
N LEU A 26 3.61 3.38 9.47
CA LEU A 26 4.93 3.89 9.85
C LEU A 26 5.31 5.08 8.97
N GLU A 27 6.01 6.05 9.55
CA GLU A 27 6.73 7.03 8.76
C GLU A 27 7.98 6.37 8.16
N ALA A 28 8.07 6.39 6.84
CA ALA A 28 9.10 5.71 6.08
C ALA A 28 10.06 6.71 5.43
N THR A 29 11.27 6.23 5.14
CA THR A 29 12.20 6.98 4.30
C THR A 29 11.78 6.80 2.83
N PRO A 30 11.57 7.88 2.06
CA PRO A 30 11.15 7.76 0.68
C PRO A 30 12.12 6.87 -0.11
N PHE A 31 11.58 5.95 -0.92
CA PHE A 31 12.40 4.96 -1.65
C PHE A 31 13.50 5.62 -2.51
N TYR A 32 13.20 6.78 -3.07
CA TYR A 32 14.07 7.56 -3.95
C TYR A 32 15.09 8.43 -3.21
N MET A 33 15.12 8.40 -1.87
CA MET A 33 16.13 9.05 -1.03
C MET A 33 17.17 8.07 -0.47
N ARG A 34 17.00 6.75 -0.69
CA ARG A 34 17.98 5.74 -0.23
C ARG A 34 19.37 5.90 -0.85
N GLU A 35 19.51 6.69 -1.91
CA GLU A 35 20.77 6.99 -2.61
C GLU A 35 21.41 8.35 -2.22
N GLY A 36 21.07 8.93 -1.06
CA GLY A 36 21.88 10.01 -0.45
C GLY A 36 21.49 11.45 -0.79
N ILE A 37 20.19 11.78 -0.81
CA ILE A 37 19.72 13.17 -1.03
C ILE A 37 19.26 13.80 0.29
N GLU A 38 19.69 15.04 0.54
CA GLU A 38 19.50 15.83 1.77
C GLU A 38 18.04 16.01 2.23
N LYS A 39 17.90 16.12 3.56
CA LYS A 39 16.66 16.15 4.36
C LYS A 39 16.00 17.54 4.49
N GLU A 40 16.24 18.51 3.60
CA GLU A 40 15.61 19.83 3.78
C GLU A 40 14.15 19.84 3.29
N GLY A 41 13.21 19.91 4.24
CA GLY A 41 11.78 20.07 3.96
C GLY A 41 11.07 18.81 3.43
N ALA A 42 11.59 17.61 3.71
CA ALA A 42 10.97 16.35 3.26
C ALA A 42 9.51 16.25 3.73
N VAL A 43 8.59 15.95 2.81
CA VAL A 43 7.24 15.52 3.19
C VAL A 43 7.35 14.06 3.63
N ALA A 44 6.81 13.73 4.80
CA ALA A 44 6.78 12.36 5.32
C ALA A 44 6.27 11.40 4.25
N THR A 45 6.90 10.23 4.14
CA THR A 45 6.35 9.09 3.38
C THR A 45 5.75 8.12 4.38
N TYR A 46 4.67 7.43 4.01
CA TYR A 46 4.05 6.46 4.88
C TYR A 46 4.07 5.08 4.26
N ASP A 47 4.32 4.08 5.08
CA ASP A 47 4.19 2.68 4.74
C ASP A 47 3.07 2.07 5.59
N LEU A 48 2.14 1.36 4.93
CA LEU A 48 1.10 0.57 5.58
C LEU A 48 1.61 -0.87 5.70
N GLU A 49 1.66 -1.38 6.92
CA GLU A 49 2.09 -2.74 7.20
C GLU A 49 0.97 -3.57 7.80
N ILE A 50 0.88 -4.85 7.39
CA ILE A 50 -0.04 -5.83 7.97
C ILE A 50 0.78 -6.91 8.69
N TYR A 51 0.29 -7.34 9.84
CA TYR A 51 0.93 -8.38 10.65
C TYR A 51 0.84 -9.76 10.01
N LEU A 52 1.90 -10.55 10.13
CA LEU A 52 2.01 -11.93 9.68
C LEU A 52 2.16 -12.86 10.90
N PRO A 53 1.07 -13.52 11.36
CA PRO A 53 1.11 -14.33 12.58
C PRO A 53 2.18 -15.44 12.56
N TYR A 54 2.36 -16.10 11.41
CA TYR A 54 3.31 -17.20 11.27
C TYR A 54 4.79 -16.77 11.31
N LYS A 55 5.09 -15.48 11.11
CA LYS A 55 6.46 -14.94 11.24
C LYS A 55 6.67 -14.13 12.52
N ASN A 56 5.60 -13.82 13.25
CA ASN A 56 5.60 -12.82 14.30
C ASN A 56 6.26 -11.50 13.84
N ASP A 57 5.94 -11.08 12.62
CA ASP A 57 6.56 -9.93 11.95
C ASP A 57 5.52 -9.17 11.10
N TRP A 58 5.91 -8.05 10.52
CA TRP A 58 5.07 -7.17 9.71
C TRP A 58 5.51 -7.18 8.25
N THR A 59 4.56 -6.98 7.34
CA THR A 59 4.86 -6.83 5.91
C THR A 59 4.27 -5.54 5.37
N GLU A 60 5.10 -4.73 4.72
CA GLU A 60 4.69 -3.53 3.99
C GLU A 60 3.80 -3.91 2.81
N VAL A 61 2.53 -3.54 2.87
CA VAL A 61 1.53 -3.82 1.83
C VAL A 61 1.19 -2.60 0.97
N GLY A 62 1.60 -1.41 1.39
CA GLY A 62 1.45 -0.20 0.59
C GLY A 62 2.40 0.90 1.01
N SER A 63 2.74 1.77 0.06
CA SER A 63 3.64 2.91 0.26
C SER A 63 3.05 4.17 -0.36
N TYR A 64 3.07 5.26 0.39
CA TYR A 64 2.34 6.50 0.11
C TYR A 64 3.29 7.69 0.13
N ASN A 65 3.67 8.15 -1.06
CA ASN A 65 4.81 9.02 -1.28
C ASN A 65 4.39 10.37 -1.86
N VAL A 66 4.98 11.46 -1.34
CA VAL A 66 4.92 12.79 -1.97
C VAL A 66 6.34 13.16 -2.41
N HIS A 67 6.52 13.38 -3.71
CA HIS A 67 7.82 13.62 -4.34
C HIS A 67 8.15 15.11 -4.51
N ARG A 68 7.21 16.00 -4.13
CA ARG A 68 7.25 17.44 -4.44
C ARG A 68 7.61 17.65 -5.92
N ASN A 69 8.59 18.50 -6.20
CA ASN A 69 9.03 18.84 -7.54
C ASN A 69 10.21 17.95 -8.05
N LYS A 70 10.63 16.90 -7.33
CA LYS A 70 11.75 16.04 -7.73
C LYS A 70 11.59 15.55 -9.16
N PHE A 71 10.53 14.80 -9.43
CA PHE A 71 10.28 14.26 -10.76
C PHE A 71 9.83 15.31 -11.78
N VAL A 72 9.22 16.41 -11.33
CA VAL A 72 8.90 17.55 -12.20
C VAL A 72 10.17 18.14 -12.80
N ARG A 73 11.20 18.35 -11.97
CA ARG A 73 12.52 18.83 -12.41
C ARG A 73 13.25 17.79 -13.25
N SER A 74 13.31 16.54 -12.78
CA SER A 74 14.04 15.46 -13.49
C SER A 74 13.49 15.18 -14.89
N PHE A 75 12.17 15.29 -15.09
CA PHE A 75 11.53 15.01 -16.39
C PHE A 75 11.18 16.28 -17.19
N GLY A 76 11.56 17.47 -16.72
CA GLY A 76 11.30 18.73 -17.42
C GLY A 76 9.80 19.05 -17.59
N ILE A 77 8.97 18.63 -16.65
CA ILE A 77 7.52 18.85 -16.69
C ILE A 77 7.23 20.33 -16.44
N LYS A 78 6.50 20.97 -17.35
CA LYS A 78 6.17 22.39 -17.31
C LYS A 78 4.66 22.60 -17.22
N GLU A 79 4.24 23.57 -16.42
CA GLU A 79 2.87 24.03 -16.33
C GLU A 79 2.75 25.39 -17.05
N CYS A 80 1.69 25.56 -17.84
CA CYS A 80 1.55 26.68 -18.76
C CYS A 80 1.43 28.07 -18.10
N ARG A 81 1.05 28.13 -16.82
CA ARG A 81 0.92 29.36 -16.03
C ARG A 81 2.07 29.52 -15.03
N GLY A 82 3.10 28.69 -15.10
CA GLY A 82 4.26 28.73 -14.20
C GLY A 82 3.93 28.35 -12.75
N ARG A 83 2.81 27.69 -12.49
CA ARG A 83 2.46 27.24 -11.14
C ARG A 83 3.35 26.09 -10.72
N GLU A 84 3.60 25.99 -9.42
CA GLU A 84 4.35 24.86 -8.88
C GLU A 84 3.55 23.56 -9.03
N VAL A 85 4.19 22.55 -9.61
CA VAL A 85 3.63 21.20 -9.75
C VAL A 85 4.36 20.25 -8.84
N TRP A 86 3.59 19.49 -8.06
CA TRP A 86 4.10 18.42 -7.23
C TRP A 86 3.57 17.07 -7.71
N THR A 87 4.40 16.04 -7.56
CA THR A 87 4.06 14.66 -7.88
C THR A 87 4.06 13.80 -6.62
N GLY A 88 3.41 12.64 -6.69
CA GLY A 88 3.39 11.62 -5.65
C GLY A 88 2.85 10.31 -6.22
N CYS A 89 3.05 9.21 -5.50
CA CYS A 89 2.52 7.91 -5.88
C CYS A 89 2.00 7.13 -4.67
N CYS A 90 1.10 6.21 -4.92
CA CYS A 90 0.66 5.21 -3.96
C CYS A 90 0.88 3.83 -4.58
N GLY A 91 1.68 2.99 -3.93
CA GLY A 91 1.92 1.61 -4.32
C GLY A 91 1.08 0.67 -3.48
N PHE A 92 0.46 -0.32 -4.10
CA PHE A 92 -0.33 -1.35 -3.43
C PHE A 92 0.25 -2.72 -3.79
N GLY A 93 0.92 -3.36 -2.84
CA GLY A 93 1.50 -4.68 -3.02
C GLY A 93 0.42 -5.75 -2.96
N THR A 94 -0.36 -5.93 -4.02
CA THR A 94 -1.54 -6.84 -4.06
C THR A 94 -1.23 -8.27 -3.62
N LEU A 95 -0.06 -8.81 -4.01
CA LEU A 95 0.39 -10.12 -3.53
C LEU A 95 0.62 -10.14 -2.02
N ARG A 96 1.19 -9.07 -1.45
CA ARG A 96 1.42 -8.96 0.00
C ARG A 96 0.11 -8.77 0.76
N TRP A 97 -0.84 -8.02 0.20
CA TRP A 97 -2.22 -7.98 0.71
C TRP A 97 -2.84 -9.37 0.78
N ALA A 98 -2.78 -10.15 -0.31
CA ALA A 98 -3.32 -11.50 -0.36
C ALA A 98 -2.64 -12.43 0.66
N VAL A 99 -1.30 -12.42 0.71
CA VAL A 99 -0.54 -13.25 1.66
C VAL A 99 -0.85 -12.87 3.11
N ALA A 100 -0.90 -11.57 3.42
CA ALA A 100 -1.18 -11.11 4.78
C ALA A 100 -2.62 -11.41 5.21
N PHE A 101 -3.57 -11.29 4.27
CA PHE A 101 -4.96 -11.67 4.50
C PHE A 101 -5.11 -13.17 4.79
N LEU A 102 -4.55 -14.03 3.94
CA LEU A 102 -4.57 -15.47 4.13
C LEU A 102 -3.80 -15.90 5.40
N ALA A 103 -2.75 -15.18 5.77
CA ALA A 103 -1.98 -15.46 6.99
C ALA A 103 -2.78 -15.22 8.27
N GLN A 104 -3.80 -14.36 8.25
CA GLN A 104 -4.66 -14.08 9.40
C GLN A 104 -5.98 -14.87 9.35
N HIS A 105 -6.59 -15.04 8.17
CA HIS A 105 -7.91 -15.64 8.01
C HIS A 105 -7.92 -17.09 7.49
N GLY A 106 -6.78 -17.60 7.03
CA GLY A 106 -6.68 -18.92 6.41
C GLY A 106 -7.30 -18.99 5.02
N VAL A 107 -7.44 -20.20 4.48
CA VAL A 107 -7.93 -20.45 3.10
C VAL A 107 -9.42 -20.82 3.04
N GLU A 108 -10.06 -21.04 4.18
CA GLU A 108 -11.48 -21.38 4.27
C GLU A 108 -12.33 -20.12 4.07
N MET A 109 -12.88 -19.96 2.86
CA MET A 109 -13.62 -18.76 2.44
C MET A 109 -14.84 -18.48 3.33
N GLU A 110 -15.44 -19.51 3.92
CA GLU A 110 -16.57 -19.41 4.85
C GLU A 110 -16.20 -18.64 6.12
N ARG A 111 -14.91 -18.60 6.50
CA ARG A 111 -14.42 -17.89 7.69
C ARG A 111 -14.00 -16.45 7.40
N TRP A 112 -13.97 -16.04 6.15
CA TRP A 112 -13.51 -14.72 5.77
C TRP A 112 -14.52 -13.62 6.16
N PRO A 113 -14.06 -12.37 6.34
CA PRO A 113 -14.93 -11.22 6.53
C PRO A 113 -15.95 -11.08 5.41
N GLU A 114 -17.17 -10.65 5.76
CA GLU A 114 -18.30 -10.53 4.82
C GLU A 114 -17.97 -9.67 3.61
N LEU A 115 -17.21 -8.59 3.81
CA LEU A 115 -16.72 -7.71 2.75
C LEU A 115 -15.99 -8.48 1.62
N VAL A 116 -15.19 -9.47 2.00
CA VAL A 116 -14.40 -10.29 1.08
C VAL A 116 -15.25 -11.40 0.49
N ARG A 117 -16.05 -12.09 1.31
CA ARG A 117 -16.95 -13.16 0.85
C ARG A 117 -17.93 -12.68 -0.21
N THR A 118 -18.48 -11.48 -0.07
CA THR A 118 -19.45 -10.90 -1.03
C THR A 118 -18.81 -10.50 -2.36
N ARG A 119 -17.53 -10.14 -2.37
CA ARG A 119 -16.77 -9.79 -3.59
C ARG A 119 -16.19 -11.02 -4.29
N MET A 120 -15.88 -12.06 -3.52
CA MET A 120 -15.44 -13.35 -4.02
C MET A 120 -16.65 -14.15 -4.49
N LYS A 121 -16.76 -14.43 -5.79
CA LYS A 121 -17.89 -15.22 -6.32
C LYS A 121 -17.82 -16.68 -5.84
N GLN A 122 -16.83 -17.41 -6.35
CA GLN A 122 -16.60 -18.81 -6.04
C GLN A 122 -15.09 -19.05 -6.14
N MET A 123 -14.55 -19.84 -5.19
CA MET A 123 -13.16 -20.27 -5.27
C MET A 123 -13.01 -21.24 -6.46
N PRO A 124 -12.03 -21.03 -7.37
CA PRO A 124 -11.80 -21.97 -8.46
C PRO A 124 -11.33 -23.32 -7.91
N GLU A 125 -11.77 -24.41 -8.53
CA GLU A 125 -11.28 -25.74 -8.19
C GLU A 125 -9.81 -25.87 -8.61
N VAL A 126 -8.97 -26.37 -7.70
CA VAL A 126 -7.57 -26.66 -8.00
C VAL A 126 -7.52 -27.86 -8.95
N PRO A 127 -6.93 -27.73 -10.15
CA PRO A 127 -6.78 -28.85 -11.06
C PRO A 127 -6.02 -30.00 -10.39
N ARG A 128 -6.58 -31.22 -10.44
CA ARG A 128 -5.91 -32.41 -9.91
C ARG A 128 -4.86 -32.88 -10.92
N VAL A 129 -3.63 -33.06 -10.47
CA VAL A 129 -2.60 -33.75 -11.24
C VAL A 129 -2.84 -35.25 -11.07
N VAL A 130 -2.90 -35.99 -12.17
CA VAL A 130 -2.88 -37.46 -12.13
C VAL A 130 -1.40 -37.86 -12.03
N GLU A 131 -1.01 -38.52 -10.94
CA GLU A 131 0.32 -39.14 -10.80
C GLU A 131 0.52 -40.29 -11.78
#